data_AF-A0A060REX4-F1
#
_entry.id   AF-A0A060REX4-F1
#
_cell.length_a   1.000
_cell.length_b   1.000
_cell.length_c   1.000
_cell.angle_alpha   90.00
_cell.angle_beta   90.00
_cell.angle_gamma   90.00
#
_symmetry.space_group_name_H-M   'P 1'
#
loop_
_entity.id
_entity.type
_entity.pdbx_description
1 polymer ?
#
loop_
_entity_poly.entity_id
_entity_poly.type
_entity_poly.pdbx_seq_one_letter_code
_entity_poly.pdbx_strand_id
1 'polypeptide(L)'
;MPSLIYVIFSVGYFSSVLSVRPLLVALLIILACRKIFQTFGTKSLESGNYLEIGALFGISSILYEQAIFLFPLLIIALILFRFFNIREWLAAIFGFVFPIFLAAYVSWFLGGSFIGFFVNLIDIATSATPNAIVISHINPAEWSFIIVSFLIEILAVVKFYYNKKGKRGKLLPQKSFIFFVCFLIISNLILFVVPSQSLHFLPFTAIPIAVIIPYFFNASKANFVSNILYISLIIIVWFIGFSHIAANF
;
A
#
# COMPACT_ATOMS: atom_id res chain seq x y z
N MET A 1 20.18 3.76 -3.11
CA MET A 1 19.97 2.50 -2.36
C MET A 1 18.51 2.07 -2.13
N PRO A 2 17.45 2.51 -2.86
CA PRO A 2 16.17 2.74 -2.17
C PRO A 2 15.07 1.70 -2.47
N SER A 3 14.96 1.33 -3.74
CA SER A 3 14.11 0.28 -4.27
C SER A 3 14.68 -1.11 -3.98
N LEU A 4 16.00 -1.25 -3.86
CA LEU A 4 16.73 -2.53 -3.82
C LEU A 4 16.33 -3.49 -2.71
N ILE A 5 15.55 -3.04 -1.72
CA ILE A 5 15.01 -3.85 -0.62
C ILE A 5 13.48 -4.04 -0.73
N TYR A 6 12.72 -3.10 -1.31
CA TYR A 6 11.35 -3.40 -1.85
C TYR A 6 11.39 -4.65 -2.74
N VAL A 7 12.50 -4.69 -3.46
CA VAL A 7 12.98 -5.63 -4.48
C VAL A 7 13.50 -6.96 -3.95
N ILE A 8 13.74 -7.14 -2.65
CA ILE A 8 14.04 -8.48 -2.09
C ILE A 8 12.86 -8.99 -1.26
N PHE A 9 12.04 -8.08 -0.70
CA PHE A 9 10.88 -8.45 0.12
C PHE A 9 9.58 -8.71 -0.67
N SER A 10 9.41 -8.17 -1.87
CA SER A 10 8.39 -8.71 -2.79
C SER A 10 8.82 -10.05 -3.41
N VAL A 11 10.11 -10.41 -3.30
CA VAL A 11 10.81 -11.44 -4.11
C VAL A 11 11.22 -12.69 -3.30
N GLY A 12 11.43 -12.59 -1.99
CA GLY A 12 11.93 -13.71 -1.18
C GLY A 12 10.88 -14.58 -0.49
N TYR A 13 9.67 -14.06 -0.22
CA TYR A 13 8.72 -14.66 0.76
C TYR A 13 7.25 -14.34 0.54
N PHE A 14 6.75 -14.75 -0.60
CA PHE A 14 5.30 -14.80 -0.80
C PHE A 14 4.94 -16.20 -1.30
N SER A 15 5.36 -17.20 -0.49
CA SER A 15 4.65 -18.46 -0.22
C SER A 15 3.54 -18.73 -1.22
N SER A 16 3.79 -19.50 -2.29
CA SER A 16 2.78 -20.23 -3.11
C SER A 16 1.47 -19.50 -3.56
N VAL A 17 1.33 -18.21 -3.30
CA VAL A 17 0.06 -17.45 -3.24
C VAL A 17 0.14 -16.18 -4.11
N LEU A 18 1.34 -15.86 -4.62
CA LEU A 18 1.56 -14.84 -5.65
C LEU A 18 0.96 -15.30 -6.98
N SER A 19 -0.32 -15.02 -7.15
CA SER A 19 -0.92 -14.91 -8.48
C SER A 19 -0.39 -13.65 -9.18
N VAL A 20 -0.48 -13.54 -10.51
CA VAL A 20 -0.10 -12.33 -11.26
C VAL A 20 -0.88 -11.08 -10.80
N ARG A 21 -2.03 -11.28 -10.15
CA ARG A 21 -2.99 -10.24 -9.77
C ARG A 21 -2.48 -9.21 -8.75
N PRO A 22 -1.96 -9.56 -7.56
CA PRO A 22 -1.56 -8.57 -6.54
C PRO A 22 -0.37 -7.72 -6.99
N LEU A 23 0.54 -8.30 -7.78
CA LEU A 23 1.69 -7.58 -8.33
C LEU A 23 1.27 -6.55 -9.39
N LEU A 24 0.32 -6.90 -10.25
CA LEU A 24 -0.27 -5.96 -11.20
C LEU A 24 -0.96 -4.80 -10.46
N VAL A 25 -1.68 -5.11 -9.40
CA VAL A 25 -2.36 -4.09 -8.59
C VAL A 25 -1.38 -3.19 -7.84
N ALA A 26 -0.30 -3.74 -7.29
CA ALA A 26 0.78 -2.94 -6.70
C ALA A 26 1.37 -1.94 -7.71
N LEU A 27 1.56 -2.38 -8.97
CA LEU A 27 2.01 -1.50 -10.06
C LEU A 27 1.00 -0.39 -10.36
N LEU A 28 -0.29 -0.70 -10.44
CA LEU A 28 -1.35 0.29 -10.65
C LEU A 28 -1.39 1.34 -9.53
N ILE A 29 -1.21 0.91 -8.27
CA ILE A 29 -1.17 1.81 -7.12
C ILE A 29 0.09 2.70 -7.17
N ILE A 30 1.25 2.16 -7.58
CA ILE A 30 2.46 2.97 -7.78
C ILE A 30 2.24 4.02 -8.88
N LEU A 31 1.59 3.64 -9.98
CA LEU A 31 1.22 4.60 -11.05
C LEU A 31 0.26 5.68 -10.54
N ALA A 32 -0.72 5.31 -9.71
CA ALA A 32 -1.63 6.26 -9.09
C ALA A 32 -0.88 7.23 -8.17
N CYS A 33 0.02 6.72 -7.31
CA CYS A 33 0.90 7.55 -6.47
C CYS A 33 1.73 8.52 -7.30
N ARG A 34 2.31 8.06 -8.41
CA ARG A 34 3.09 8.91 -9.32
C ARG A 34 2.25 10.04 -9.89
N LYS A 35 1.02 9.75 -10.36
CA LYS A 35 0.10 10.77 -10.90
C LYS A 35 -0.33 11.78 -9.83
N ILE A 36 -0.60 11.32 -8.61
CA ILE A 36 -0.91 12.20 -7.47
C ILE A 36 0.21 13.22 -7.27
N PHE A 37 1.48 12.79 -7.26
CA PHE A 37 2.60 13.70 -7.07
C PHE A 37 2.88 14.61 -8.25
N GLN A 38 2.68 14.14 -9.49
CA GLN A 38 2.81 14.97 -10.69
C GLN A 38 1.79 16.11 -10.70
N THR A 39 0.57 15.84 -10.21
CA THR A 39 -0.51 16.83 -10.16
C THR A 39 -0.34 17.85 -9.04
N PHE A 40 0.55 17.62 -8.07
CA PHE A 40 0.71 18.48 -6.89
C PHE A 40 1.22 19.92 -7.17
N GLY A 41 1.71 20.21 -8.37
CA GLY A 41 2.23 21.55 -8.73
C GLY A 41 1.41 22.28 -9.79
N THR A 42 0.43 21.62 -10.40
CA THR A 42 -0.29 22.16 -11.56
C THR A 42 -1.48 22.99 -11.07
N LYS A 43 -1.57 24.24 -11.55
CA LYS A 43 -2.69 25.16 -11.24
C LYS A 43 -3.89 24.94 -12.18
N SER A 44 -3.70 24.25 -13.30
CA SER A 44 -4.75 23.96 -14.27
C SER A 44 -5.83 23.04 -13.66
N LEU A 45 -7.08 23.32 -14.01
CA LEU A 45 -8.28 22.56 -13.61
C LEU A 45 -8.34 21.22 -14.38
N GLU A 46 -7.29 20.42 -14.30
CA GLU A 46 -7.19 19.11 -14.97
C GLU A 46 -7.91 18.03 -14.15
N SER A 47 -9.24 18.16 -14.05
CA SER A 47 -10.12 17.16 -13.43
C SER A 47 -9.93 15.76 -14.01
N GLY A 48 -9.47 15.65 -15.26
CA GLY A 48 -9.10 14.39 -15.90
C GLY A 48 -8.03 13.59 -15.16
N ASN A 49 -6.98 14.24 -14.63
CA ASN A 49 -5.92 13.53 -13.91
C ASN A 49 -6.45 12.86 -12.63
N TYR A 50 -7.37 13.53 -11.93
CA TYR A 50 -7.99 13.00 -10.72
C TYR A 50 -8.95 11.85 -11.03
N LEU A 51 -9.68 11.92 -12.14
CA LEU A 51 -10.48 10.81 -12.65
C LEU A 51 -9.61 9.60 -12.96
N GLU A 52 -8.47 9.79 -13.62
CA GLU A 52 -7.53 8.70 -13.90
C GLU A 52 -6.92 8.10 -12.63
N ILE A 53 -6.57 8.93 -11.63
CA ILE A 53 -6.11 8.44 -10.33
C ILE A 53 -7.18 7.56 -9.68
N GLY A 54 -8.43 8.04 -9.64
CA GLY A 54 -9.56 7.26 -9.15
C GLY A 54 -9.73 5.95 -9.91
N ALA A 55 -9.68 6.00 -11.24
CA ALA A 55 -9.82 4.84 -12.11
C ALA A 55 -8.74 3.79 -11.87
N LEU A 56 -7.49 4.20 -11.61
CA LEU A 56 -6.42 3.25 -11.26
C LEU A 56 -6.73 2.50 -9.95
N PHE A 57 -7.26 3.18 -8.93
CA PHE A 57 -7.72 2.52 -7.69
C PHE A 57 -8.96 1.65 -7.91
N GLY A 58 -9.89 2.06 -8.77
CA GLY A 58 -11.09 1.29 -9.12
C GLY A 58 -10.76 0.00 -9.86
N ILE A 59 -9.91 0.09 -10.90
CA ILE A 59 -9.41 -1.06 -11.66
C ILE A 59 -8.62 -2.00 -10.76
N SER A 60 -7.80 -1.45 -9.85
CA SER A 60 -7.08 -2.22 -8.85
C SER A 60 -8.02 -3.08 -8.00
N SER A 61 -9.17 -2.53 -7.59
CA SER A 61 -10.17 -3.21 -6.76
C SER A 61 -10.91 -4.34 -7.50
N ILE A 62 -10.96 -4.29 -8.83
CA ILE A 62 -11.59 -5.35 -9.65
C ILE A 62 -10.61 -6.48 -9.92
N LEU A 63 -9.34 -6.14 -10.18
CA LEU A 63 -8.29 -7.12 -10.43
C LEU A 63 -7.89 -7.88 -9.17
N TYR A 64 -8.01 -7.20 -8.03
CA TYR A 64 -7.75 -7.75 -6.73
C TYR A 64 -8.73 -7.17 -5.72
N GLU A 65 -9.68 -7.99 -5.29
CA GLU A 65 -10.85 -7.61 -4.50
C GLU A 65 -10.43 -6.90 -3.20
N GLN A 66 -9.31 -7.31 -2.63
CA GLN A 66 -8.70 -6.73 -1.44
C GLN A 66 -8.28 -5.27 -1.62
N ALA A 67 -7.94 -4.83 -2.84
CA ALA A 67 -7.51 -3.45 -3.06
C ALA A 67 -8.63 -2.42 -2.82
N ILE A 68 -9.89 -2.85 -2.67
CA ILE A 68 -11.01 -1.97 -2.29
C ILE A 68 -10.76 -1.27 -0.95
N PHE A 69 -10.05 -1.91 -0.03
CA PHE A 69 -9.69 -1.35 1.28
C PHE A 69 -8.66 -0.22 1.18
N LEU A 70 -8.07 0.02 0.02
CA LEU A 70 -7.21 1.18 -0.23
C LEU A 70 -8.01 2.43 -0.62
N PHE A 71 -9.34 2.36 -0.74
CA PHE A 71 -10.17 3.54 -0.98
C PHE A 71 -9.95 4.71 0.02
N PRO A 72 -9.80 4.48 1.34
CA PRO A 72 -9.45 5.56 2.28
C PRO A 72 -8.15 6.27 1.93
N LEU A 73 -7.19 5.59 1.29
CA LEU A 73 -5.94 6.20 0.84
C LEU A 73 -6.18 7.24 -0.25
N LEU A 74 -7.14 7.01 -1.15
CA LEU A 74 -7.57 7.99 -2.16
C LEU A 74 -8.10 9.26 -1.48
N ILE A 75 -8.93 9.10 -0.45
CA ILE A 75 -9.49 10.23 0.32
C ILE A 75 -8.37 11.01 1.02
N ILE A 76 -7.41 10.31 1.64
CA ILE A 76 -6.25 10.96 2.26
C ILE A 76 -5.40 11.71 1.23
N ALA A 77 -5.19 11.13 0.04
CA ALA A 77 -4.48 11.81 -1.04
C ALA A 77 -5.18 13.13 -1.41
N LEU A 78 -6.50 13.11 -1.58
CA LEU A 78 -7.29 14.31 -1.88
C LEU A 78 -7.18 15.35 -0.76
N ILE A 79 -7.32 14.96 0.51
CA ILE A 79 -7.19 15.88 1.64
C ILE A 79 -5.80 16.53 1.69
N LEU A 80 -4.73 15.75 1.51
CA LEU A 80 -3.35 16.24 1.62
C LEU A 80 -2.93 17.12 0.45
N PHE A 81 -3.26 16.70 -0.77
CA PHE A 81 -2.77 17.34 -1.99
C PHE A 81 -3.76 18.36 -2.56
N ARG A 82 -5.07 18.20 -2.31
CA ARG A 82 -6.10 19.11 -2.79
C ARG A 82 -7.30 19.28 -1.85
N PHE A 83 -7.07 20.07 -0.82
CA PHE A 83 -8.11 20.44 0.13
C PHE A 83 -9.21 21.27 -0.55
N PHE A 84 -10.46 20.81 -0.47
CA PHE A 84 -11.69 21.53 -0.83
C PHE A 84 -11.99 21.86 -2.32
N ASN A 85 -11.39 21.18 -3.31
CA ASN A 85 -11.91 21.28 -4.69
C ASN A 85 -12.95 20.19 -5.00
N ILE A 86 -14.23 20.52 -4.84
CA ILE A 86 -15.33 19.55 -4.98
C ILE A 86 -15.34 18.84 -6.35
N ARG A 87 -14.93 19.54 -7.42
CA ARG A 87 -14.90 18.98 -8.77
C ARG A 87 -13.86 17.87 -8.90
N GLU A 88 -12.70 18.06 -8.32
CA GLU A 88 -11.59 17.09 -8.36
C GLU A 88 -11.89 15.90 -7.42
N TRP A 89 -12.56 16.16 -6.29
CA TRP A 89 -13.05 15.11 -5.40
C TRP A 89 -14.09 14.22 -6.10
N LEU A 90 -15.09 14.84 -6.74
CA LEU A 90 -16.09 14.11 -7.51
C LEU A 90 -15.44 13.35 -8.67
N ALA A 91 -14.48 13.95 -9.39
CA ALA A 91 -13.76 13.28 -10.47
C ALA A 91 -13.01 12.03 -9.98
N ALA A 92 -12.31 12.12 -8.85
CA ALA A 92 -11.60 10.98 -8.27
C ALA A 92 -12.54 9.89 -7.74
N ILE A 93 -13.61 10.26 -7.03
CA ILE A 93 -14.60 9.29 -6.53
C ILE A 93 -15.32 8.63 -7.70
N PHE A 94 -15.73 9.41 -8.71
CA PHE A 94 -16.36 8.87 -9.92
C PHE A 94 -15.40 7.96 -10.67
N GLY A 95 -14.13 8.36 -10.82
CA GLY A 95 -13.08 7.52 -11.38
C GLY A 95 -12.93 6.19 -10.65
N PHE A 96 -13.03 6.17 -9.32
CA PHE A 96 -12.97 4.93 -8.54
C PHE A 96 -14.20 4.03 -8.74
N VAL A 97 -15.40 4.61 -8.66
CA VAL A 97 -16.66 3.87 -8.75
C VAL A 97 -16.94 3.37 -10.17
N PHE A 98 -16.52 4.13 -11.19
CA PHE A 98 -16.88 3.86 -12.58
C PHE A 98 -16.40 2.49 -13.10
N PRO A 99 -15.14 2.07 -12.93
CA PRO A 99 -14.71 0.72 -13.27
C PRO A 99 -15.50 -0.36 -12.54
N ILE A 100 -15.78 -0.17 -11.25
CA ILE A 100 -16.48 -1.16 -10.40
C ILE A 100 -17.92 -1.31 -10.89
N PHE A 101 -18.58 -0.20 -11.19
CA PHE A 101 -19.91 -0.17 -11.77
C PHE A 101 -19.95 -0.87 -13.14
N LEU A 102 -18.95 -0.64 -13.99
CA LEU A 102 -18.84 -1.29 -15.30
C LEU A 102 -18.68 -2.81 -15.13
N ALA A 103 -17.84 -3.26 -14.20
CA ALA A 103 -17.69 -4.68 -13.90
C ALA A 103 -19.01 -5.32 -13.40
N ALA A 104 -19.75 -4.63 -12.51
CA ALA A 104 -21.07 -5.08 -12.07
C ALA A 104 -22.08 -5.17 -13.23
N TYR A 105 -22.05 -4.20 -14.14
CA TYR A 105 -22.91 -4.19 -15.32
C TYR A 105 -22.60 -5.33 -16.29
N VAL A 106 -21.32 -5.63 -16.54
CA VAL A 106 -20.91 -6.79 -17.35
C VAL A 106 -21.33 -8.09 -16.69
N SER A 107 -21.16 -8.22 -15.38
CA SER A 107 -21.61 -9.40 -14.63
C SER A 107 -23.12 -9.61 -14.75
N TRP A 108 -23.91 -8.53 -14.66
CA TRP A 108 -25.36 -8.57 -14.86
C TRP A 108 -25.74 -8.99 -16.28
N PHE A 109 -25.06 -8.44 -17.29
CA PHE A 109 -25.31 -8.79 -18.69
C PHE A 109 -25.02 -10.26 -19.00
N LEU A 110 -24.05 -10.87 -18.31
CA LEU A 110 -23.74 -12.30 -18.42
C LEU A 110 -24.72 -13.22 -17.66
N GLY A 111 -25.83 -12.67 -17.14
CA GLY A 111 -26.86 -13.41 -16.40
C GLY A 111 -26.65 -13.46 -14.89
N GLY A 112 -25.67 -12.72 -14.35
CA GLY A 112 -25.47 -12.54 -12.92
C GLY A 112 -26.41 -11.49 -12.31
N SER A 113 -26.29 -11.27 -10.99
CA SER A 113 -27.03 -10.19 -10.31
C SER A 113 -26.14 -8.95 -10.16
N PHE A 114 -26.67 -7.79 -10.55
CA PHE A 114 -25.95 -6.51 -10.47
C PHE A 114 -25.51 -6.19 -9.04
N ILE A 115 -26.45 -6.29 -8.09
CA ILE A 115 -26.17 -6.10 -6.66
C ILE A 115 -25.28 -7.21 -6.12
N GLY A 116 -25.43 -8.44 -6.62
CA GLY A 116 -24.62 -9.57 -6.17
C GLY A 116 -23.13 -9.40 -6.44
N PHE A 117 -22.73 -8.62 -7.44
CA PHE A 117 -21.32 -8.27 -7.63
C PHE A 117 -20.77 -7.43 -6.47
N PHE A 118 -21.51 -6.42 -6.00
CA PHE A 118 -21.10 -5.60 -4.86
C PHE A 118 -21.13 -6.39 -3.56
N VAL A 119 -22.18 -7.20 -3.36
CA VAL A 119 -22.28 -8.08 -2.20
C VAL A 119 -21.13 -9.08 -2.21
N ASN A 120 -20.81 -9.70 -3.35
CA ASN A 120 -19.69 -10.63 -3.47
C ASN A 120 -18.34 -9.93 -3.30
N LEU A 121 -18.16 -8.69 -3.77
CA LEU A 121 -16.94 -7.94 -3.49
C LEU A 121 -16.75 -7.67 -1.99
N ILE A 122 -17.82 -7.26 -1.31
CA ILE A 122 -17.79 -7.01 0.14
C ILE A 122 -17.64 -8.32 0.90
N ASP A 123 -18.35 -9.37 0.49
CA ASP A 123 -18.26 -10.69 1.10
C ASP A 123 -16.87 -11.29 0.85
N ILE A 124 -16.29 -11.24 -0.34
CA ILE A 124 -14.90 -11.67 -0.55
C ILE A 124 -13.94 -10.81 0.28
N ALA A 125 -14.19 -9.52 0.43
CA ALA A 125 -13.36 -8.62 1.23
C ALA A 125 -13.50 -8.84 2.75
N THR A 126 -14.67 -9.26 3.24
CA THR A 126 -15.02 -9.32 4.68
C THR A 126 -15.28 -10.73 5.19
N SER A 127 -15.55 -11.69 4.31
CA SER A 127 -15.72 -13.09 4.66
C SER A 127 -14.38 -13.60 5.16
N ALA A 128 -14.31 -13.64 6.47
CA ALA A 128 -13.62 -14.69 7.17
C ALA A 128 -14.24 -16.01 6.70
N THR A 129 -13.75 -16.60 5.61
CA THR A 129 -13.53 -18.04 5.71
C THR A 129 -12.60 -18.19 6.91
N PRO A 130 -13.03 -18.88 7.96
CA PRO A 130 -12.15 -19.20 9.06
C PRO A 130 -11.19 -20.27 8.53
N ASN A 131 -10.23 -19.87 7.72
CA ASN A 131 -8.88 -20.28 8.06
C ASN A 131 -8.63 -19.56 9.38
N ALA A 132 -9.09 -20.20 10.46
CA ALA A 132 -8.83 -19.81 11.83
C ALA A 132 -7.41 -19.30 11.83
N ILE A 133 -7.26 -18.03 12.19
CA ILE A 133 -6.02 -17.32 12.36
C ILE A 133 -4.90 -18.34 12.61
N VAL A 134 -4.14 -18.64 11.56
CA VAL A 134 -2.96 -19.45 11.71
C VAL A 134 -1.86 -18.51 12.17
N ILE A 135 -2.05 -17.92 13.36
CA ILE A 135 -0.94 -17.46 14.19
C ILE A 135 0.12 -18.59 14.27
N SER A 136 -0.30 -19.86 14.13
CA SER A 136 0.56 -21.04 14.02
C SER A 136 1.18 -21.34 12.63
N HIS A 137 0.87 -20.60 11.55
CA HIS A 137 1.54 -20.74 10.24
C HIS A 137 2.19 -19.45 9.74
N ILE A 138 1.92 -18.31 10.37
CA ILE A 138 2.78 -17.13 10.19
C ILE A 138 4.14 -17.49 10.77
N ASN A 139 5.12 -17.67 9.88
CA ASN A 139 6.46 -18.03 10.30
C ASN A 139 7.00 -16.93 11.22
N PRO A 140 7.72 -17.21 12.33
CA PRO A 140 8.29 -16.18 13.19
C PRO A 140 9.07 -15.08 12.44
N ALA A 141 9.60 -15.40 11.26
CA ALA A 141 10.23 -14.44 10.36
C ALA A 141 9.26 -13.37 9.80
N GLU A 142 8.01 -13.72 9.47
CA GLU A 142 6.99 -12.78 8.97
C GLU A 142 6.51 -11.85 10.09
N TRP A 143 6.32 -12.38 11.30
CA TRP A 143 6.06 -11.57 12.50
C TRP A 143 7.19 -10.58 12.76
N SER A 144 8.45 -11.02 12.61
CA SER A 144 9.61 -10.14 12.76
C SER A 144 9.61 -9.01 11.72
N PHE A 145 9.17 -9.27 10.49
CA PHE A 145 9.04 -8.25 9.45
C PHE A 145 7.96 -7.21 9.78
N ILE A 146 6.78 -7.65 10.25
CA ILE A 146 5.70 -6.75 10.65
C ILE A 146 6.15 -5.85 11.81
N ILE A 147 6.78 -6.44 12.83
CA ILE A 147 7.29 -5.72 14.00
C ILE A 147 8.38 -4.72 13.60
N VAL A 148 9.35 -5.12 12.77
CA VAL A 148 10.42 -4.23 12.30
C VAL A 148 9.87 -3.12 11.41
N SER A 149 8.89 -3.41 10.55
CA SER A 149 8.23 -2.41 9.72
C SER A 149 7.50 -1.37 10.58
N PHE A 150 6.80 -1.80 11.62
CA PHE A 150 6.13 -0.92 12.59
C PHE A 150 7.14 -0.09 13.41
N LEU A 151 8.27 -0.66 13.81
CA LEU A 151 9.34 0.08 14.47
C LEU A 151 9.96 1.14 13.56
N ILE A 152 10.20 0.82 12.29
CA ILE A 152 10.69 1.78 11.28
C ILE A 152 9.68 2.91 11.11
N GLU A 153 8.38 2.62 11.11
CA GLU A 153 7.31 3.61 11.05
C GLU A 153 7.40 4.62 12.20
N ILE A 154 7.42 4.14 13.45
CA ILE A 154 7.54 5.00 14.65
C ILE A 154 8.78 5.88 14.54
N LEU A 155 9.93 5.28 14.21
CA LEU A 155 11.19 6.01 14.11
C LEU A 155 11.19 7.04 12.97
N ALA A 156 10.52 6.74 11.85
CA ALA A 156 10.38 7.65 10.72
C ALA A 156 9.48 8.84 11.05
N VAL A 157 8.35 8.61 11.74
CA VAL A 157 7.45 9.68 12.24
C VAL A 157 8.16 10.58 13.25
N VAL A 158 8.86 9.99 14.22
CA VAL A 158 9.62 10.73 15.22
C VAL A 158 10.68 11.61 14.55
N LYS A 159 11.49 11.06 13.63
CA LYS A 159 12.50 11.85 12.90
C LYS A 159 11.89 12.92 12.02
N PHE A 160 10.76 12.65 11.38
CA PHE A 160 10.05 13.65 10.60
C PHE A 160 9.63 14.84 11.48
N TYR A 161 9.10 14.58 12.68
CA TYR A 161 8.72 15.62 13.64
C TYR A 161 9.92 16.45 14.10
N TYR A 162 11.06 15.80 14.42
CA TYR A 162 12.29 16.49 14.78
C TYR A 162 12.87 17.34 13.64
N ASN A 163 12.90 16.80 12.42
CA ASN A 163 13.45 17.49 11.25
C ASN A 163 12.54 18.62 10.73
N LYS A 164 11.22 18.54 10.97
CA LYS A 164 10.25 19.58 10.60
C LYS A 164 10.54 20.91 11.30
N LYS A 165 11.11 20.88 12.51
CA LYS A 165 11.52 22.10 13.25
C LYS A 165 12.61 22.91 12.54
N GLY A 166 13.40 22.30 11.65
CA GLY A 166 14.53 22.97 10.97
C GLY A 166 14.33 23.32 9.48
N LYS A 167 13.29 22.81 8.80
CA LYS A 167 13.15 22.93 7.33
C LYS A 167 11.79 23.51 6.93
N ARG A 168 11.68 24.85 6.98
CA ARG A 168 10.46 25.63 6.68
C ARG A 168 10.07 25.75 5.19
N GLY A 169 10.81 25.17 4.24
CA GLY A 169 10.72 25.54 2.81
C GLY A 169 10.26 24.50 1.79
N LYS A 170 10.06 23.21 2.14
CA LYS A 170 9.74 22.16 1.13
C LYS A 170 8.41 21.46 1.40
N LEU A 171 7.31 21.99 0.85
CA LEU A 171 5.95 21.51 1.08
C LEU A 171 5.65 20.16 0.39
N LEU A 172 6.11 19.93 -0.84
CA LEU A 172 5.86 18.68 -1.57
C LEU A 172 6.45 17.44 -0.87
N PRO A 173 7.77 17.40 -0.56
CA PRO A 173 8.37 16.23 0.09
C PRO A 173 7.75 15.93 1.46
N GLN A 174 7.29 16.95 2.18
CA GLN A 174 6.62 16.78 3.47
C GLN A 174 5.25 16.12 3.31
N LYS A 175 4.43 16.58 2.36
CA LYS A 175 3.11 16.01 2.10
C LYS A 175 3.19 14.59 1.53
N SER A 176 4.13 14.34 0.61
CA SER A 176 4.38 12.99 0.09
C SER A 176 4.83 12.03 1.18
N PHE A 177 5.68 12.47 2.12
CA PHE A 177 6.08 11.65 3.26
C PHE A 177 4.89 11.31 4.17
N ILE A 178 4.06 12.30 4.53
CA ILE A 178 2.85 12.07 5.33
C ILE A 178 1.91 11.09 4.61
N PHE A 179 1.74 11.24 3.30
CA PHE A 179 0.93 10.32 2.49
C PHE A 179 1.43 8.87 2.58
N PHE A 180 2.74 8.63 2.43
CA PHE A 180 3.29 7.28 2.55
C PHE A 180 3.21 6.71 3.97
N VAL A 181 3.30 7.55 5.00
CA VAL A 181 3.05 7.12 6.40
C VAL A 181 1.58 6.71 6.56
N CYS A 182 0.63 7.51 6.08
CA CYS A 182 -0.79 7.14 6.11
C CYS A 182 -1.07 5.86 5.31
N PHE A 183 -0.40 5.67 4.17
CA PHE A 183 -0.47 4.43 3.40
C PHE A 183 0.00 3.25 4.26
N LEU A 184 1.15 3.36 4.90
CA LEU A 184 1.69 2.30 5.75
C LEU A 184 0.72 1.97 6.91
N ILE A 185 0.17 2.99 7.59
CA ILE A 185 -0.82 2.83 8.67
C ILE A 185 -2.05 2.07 8.16
N ILE A 186 -2.64 2.49 7.05
CA ILE A 186 -3.82 1.83 6.48
C ILE A 186 -3.51 0.38 6.14
N SER A 187 -2.40 0.13 5.46
CA SER A 187 -2.02 -1.23 5.07
C SER A 187 -1.79 -2.12 6.30
N ASN A 188 -1.13 -1.63 7.35
CA ASN A 188 -0.97 -2.37 8.62
C ASN A 188 -2.30 -2.59 9.35
N LEU A 189 -3.17 -1.57 9.43
CA LEU A 189 -4.50 -1.71 10.05
C LEU A 189 -5.31 -2.79 9.34
N ILE A 190 -5.24 -2.88 8.02
CA ILE A 190 -5.93 -3.92 7.25
C ILE A 190 -5.38 -5.32 7.61
N LEU A 191 -4.06 -5.47 7.80
CA LEU A 191 -3.47 -6.73 8.28
C LEU A 191 -4.06 -7.19 9.62
N PHE A 192 -4.36 -6.27 10.53
CA PHE A 192 -4.90 -6.58 11.85
C PHE A 192 -6.42 -6.78 11.84
N VAL A 193 -7.16 -5.99 11.05
CA VAL A 193 -8.64 -6.00 11.03
C VAL A 193 -9.20 -7.12 10.16
N VAL A 194 -8.45 -7.60 9.17
CA VAL A 194 -8.85 -8.69 8.25
C VAL A 194 -7.86 -9.87 8.35
N PRO A 195 -7.90 -10.68 9.43
CA PRO A 195 -6.88 -11.68 9.70
C PRO A 195 -6.83 -12.81 8.66
N SER A 196 -7.99 -13.17 8.08
CA SER A 196 -8.15 -14.24 7.08
C SER A 196 -7.42 -13.96 5.77
N GLN A 197 -7.03 -12.71 5.50
CA GLN A 197 -6.37 -12.28 4.26
C GLN A 197 -5.12 -11.42 4.52
N SER A 198 -4.58 -11.47 5.73
CA SER A 198 -3.42 -10.67 6.14
C SER A 198 -2.21 -10.86 5.21
N LEU A 199 -1.83 -12.09 4.86
CA LEU A 199 -0.65 -12.35 4.02
C LEU A 199 -0.77 -11.76 2.60
N HIS A 200 -1.98 -11.64 2.09
CA HIS A 200 -2.29 -11.10 0.77
C HIS A 200 -2.07 -9.59 0.64
N PHE A 201 -2.02 -8.87 1.77
CA PHE A 201 -1.86 -7.41 1.82
C PHE A 201 -0.43 -6.93 1.94
N LEU A 202 0.49 -7.81 2.33
CA LEU A 202 1.89 -7.45 2.53
C LEU A 202 2.59 -6.91 1.25
N PRO A 203 2.23 -7.27 0.00
CA PRO A 203 2.79 -6.60 -1.18
C PRO A 203 2.45 -5.10 -1.21
N PHE A 204 1.30 -4.69 -0.67
CA PHE A 204 0.91 -3.29 -0.59
C PHE A 204 1.61 -2.55 0.54
N THR A 205 1.98 -3.20 1.64
CA THR A 205 2.80 -2.59 2.71
C THR A 205 4.25 -2.36 2.25
N ALA A 206 4.75 -3.18 1.33
CA ALA A 206 6.09 -2.98 0.77
C ALA A 206 6.22 -1.62 0.07
N ILE A 207 5.16 -1.10 -0.57
CA ILE A 207 5.19 0.14 -1.36
C ILE A 207 5.61 1.35 -0.51
N PRO A 208 4.94 1.70 0.61
CA PRO A 208 5.38 2.79 1.45
C PRO A 208 6.72 2.52 2.13
N ILE A 209 7.02 1.27 2.49
CA ILE A 209 8.31 0.87 3.10
C ILE A 209 9.48 1.18 2.15
N ALA A 210 9.33 0.94 0.85
CA ALA A 210 10.30 1.25 -0.20
C ALA A 210 10.70 2.73 -0.24
N VAL A 211 9.80 3.61 0.20
CA VAL A 211 10.01 5.06 0.17
C VAL A 211 10.49 5.58 1.52
N ILE A 212 9.98 5.02 2.61
CA ILE A 212 10.29 5.47 3.98
C ILE A 212 11.68 5.00 4.42
N ILE A 213 12.07 3.74 4.14
CA ILE A 213 13.39 3.20 4.54
C ILE A 213 14.52 4.08 4.01
N PRO A 214 14.59 4.39 2.70
CA PRO A 214 15.71 5.15 2.18
C PRO A 214 15.69 6.60 2.64
N TYR A 215 14.50 7.16 2.87
CA TYR A 215 14.36 8.47 3.49
C TYR A 215 14.94 8.49 4.89
N PHE A 216 14.65 7.47 5.71
CA PHE A 216 15.20 7.33 7.06
C PHE A 216 16.71 7.24 7.05
N PHE A 217 17.29 6.38 6.20
CA PHE A 217 18.74 6.21 6.11
C PHE A 217 19.46 7.43 5.58
N ASN A 218 18.94 8.07 4.53
CA ASN A 218 19.56 9.25 3.94
C ASN A 218 19.43 10.50 4.83
N ALA A 219 18.37 10.59 5.64
CA ALA A 219 18.21 11.68 6.60
C ALA A 219 19.05 11.48 7.88
N SER A 220 19.57 10.28 8.12
CA SER A 220 20.34 9.94 9.32
C SER A 220 21.83 10.06 9.05
N LYS A 221 22.56 10.73 9.94
CA LYS A 221 24.00 10.48 10.03
C LYS A 221 24.21 9.00 10.41
N ALA A 222 25.28 8.39 9.92
CA ALA A 222 25.61 7.00 10.21
C ALA A 222 25.80 6.81 11.72
N ASN A 223 24.72 6.43 12.39
CA ASN A 223 24.65 6.20 13.82
C ASN A 223 24.49 4.70 14.07
N PHE A 224 24.99 4.22 15.21
CA PHE A 224 24.93 2.80 15.61
C PHE A 224 23.54 2.17 15.44
N VAL A 225 22.48 2.88 15.85
CA VAL A 225 21.08 2.43 15.71
C VAL A 225 20.66 2.27 14.25
N SER A 226 21.09 3.16 13.36
CA SER A 226 20.77 3.07 11.93
C SER A 226 21.44 1.83 11.33
N ASN A 227 22.72 1.60 11.65
CA ASN A 227 23.46 0.46 11.14
C ASN A 227 22.90 -0.89 11.65
N ILE A 228 22.48 -0.96 12.92
CA ILE A 228 21.79 -2.14 13.47
C ILE A 228 20.49 -2.42 12.72
N LEU A 229 19.65 -1.40 12.52
CA LEU A 229 18.39 -1.58 11.78
C LEU A 229 18.65 -2.04 10.35
N TYR A 230 19.67 -1.50 9.69
CA TYR A 230 20.06 -1.91 8.33
C TYR A 230 20.49 -3.37 8.27
N ILE A 231 21.36 -3.79 9.19
CA ILE A 231 21.86 -5.17 9.27
C ILE A 231 20.70 -6.12 9.62
N SER A 232 19.82 -5.74 10.54
CA SER A 232 18.65 -6.55 10.93
C SER A 232 17.71 -6.78 9.75
N LEU A 233 17.48 -5.76 8.91
CA LEU A 233 16.68 -5.90 7.69
C LEU A 233 17.32 -6.87 6.71
N ILE A 234 18.63 -6.77 6.47
CA ILE A 234 19.35 -7.67 5.57
C ILE A 234 19.28 -9.12 6.07
N ILE A 235 19.47 -9.34 7.37
CA ILE A 235 19.43 -10.68 7.98
C ILE A 235 18.02 -11.27 7.87
N ILE A 236 16.99 -10.48 8.19
CA ILE A 236 15.59 -10.92 8.10
C ILE A 236 15.27 -11.29 6.65
N VAL A 237 15.60 -10.42 5.68
CA VAL A 237 15.44 -10.70 4.23
C VAL A 237 16.11 -12.00 3.81
N TRP A 238 17.33 -12.23 4.27
CA TRP A 238 18.13 -13.38 3.87
C TRP A 238 17.61 -14.68 4.48
N PHE A 239 17.25 -14.66 5.76
CA PHE A 239 16.68 -15.81 6.49
C PHE A 239 15.34 -16.26 5.89
N ILE A 240 14.55 -15.27 5.51
CA ILE A 240 13.32 -15.40 4.74
C ILE A 240 13.65 -16.04 3.38
N GLY A 241 14.47 -15.43 2.52
CA GLY A 241 14.81 -16.04 1.21
C GLY A 241 15.32 -17.49 1.30
N PHE A 242 16.11 -17.82 2.32
CA PHE A 242 16.68 -19.16 2.51
C PHE A 242 15.65 -20.22 2.97
N SER A 243 14.76 -19.87 3.90
CA SER A 243 13.77 -20.83 4.43
C SER A 243 12.72 -21.27 3.41
N HIS A 244 12.46 -20.48 2.36
CA HIS A 244 11.64 -20.93 1.23
C HIS A 244 12.37 -21.80 0.21
N ILE A 245 13.67 -21.59 0.00
CA ILE A 245 14.46 -22.48 -0.87
C ILE A 245 14.53 -23.88 -0.24
N ALA A 246 14.74 -23.95 1.08
CA ALA A 246 14.79 -25.21 1.81
C ALA A 246 13.45 -25.96 1.90
N ALA A 247 12.31 -25.30 1.69
CA ALA A 247 10.97 -25.92 1.73
C ALA A 247 10.51 -26.50 0.37
N ASN A 248 11.25 -26.24 -0.71
CA ASN A 248 10.95 -26.70 -2.08
C ASN A 248 11.91 -27.81 -2.58
N PHE A 249 12.75 -28.35 -1.70
CA PHE A 249 13.60 -29.53 -1.92
C PHE A 249 13.23 -30.63 -0.91
#